data_AF-A0A087ADA4-F1
#
_entry.id   AF-A0A087ADA4-F1
#
_cell.length_a   1.000
_cell.length_b   1.000
_cell.length_c   1.000
_cell.angle_alpha   90.00
_cell.angle_beta   90.00
_cell.angle_gamma   90.00
#
_symmetry.space_group_name_H-M   'P 1'
#
loop_
_entity.id
_entity.type
_entity.pdbx_description
1 polymer ?
#
loop_
_entity_poly.entity_id
_entity_poly.type
_entity_poly.pdbx_seq_one_letter_code
_entity_poly.pdbx_strand_id
1 'polypeptide(L)' 'MGGHFEPNIETLQSGYFAEDELPELAVAKNTADQIAICFAARRDPDWTVVFD' A
#
# COMPACT_ATOMS: atom_id res chain seq x y z
N MET A 1 18.49 -8.68 8.65
CA MET A 1 18.66 -8.34 7.22
C MET A 1 17.67 -7.23 6.91
N GLY A 2 18.12 -6.14 6.30
CA GLY A 2 17.25 -5.03 5.86
C GLY A 2 17.50 -4.76 4.38
N GLY A 3 16.44 -4.49 3.63
CA GLY A 3 16.51 -4.00 2.27
C GLY A 3 16.46 -2.48 2.23
N HIS A 4 16.91 -1.89 1.14
CA HIS A 4 16.75 -0.46 0.84
C HIS A 4 16.45 -0.30 -0.65
N PHE A 5 15.96 0.87 -1.04
CA PHE A 5 15.67 1.18 -2.43
C PHE A 5 16.95 1.24 -3.26
N GLU A 6 16.92 0.61 -4.43
CA GLU A 6 17.95 0.67 -5.45
C GLU A 6 17.32 1.18 -6.76
N PRO A 7 17.81 2.29 -7.33
CA PRO A 7 17.31 2.83 -8.59
C PRO A 7 17.32 1.80 -9.71
N ASN A 8 16.25 1.76 -10.49
CA ASN A 8 16.12 0.86 -11.63
C ASN A 8 15.20 1.47 -12.70
N ILE A 9 15.08 0.79 -13.84
CA ILE A 9 14.32 1.29 -15.01
C ILE A 9 12.80 1.25 -14.82
N GLU A 10 12.29 0.58 -13.77
CA GLU A 10 10.86 0.45 -13.51
C GLU A 10 10.38 1.42 -12.41
N THR A 11 11.23 1.70 -11.41
CA THR A 11 10.85 2.43 -10.20
C THR A 11 11.84 3.55 -9.91
N LEU A 12 11.34 4.78 -9.82
CA LEU A 12 12.15 5.97 -9.54
C LEU A 12 12.37 6.21 -8.03
N GLN A 13 11.41 5.81 -7.19
CA GLN A 13 11.44 6.03 -5.74
C GLN A 13 10.52 5.06 -5.00
N SER A 14 10.77 4.85 -3.71
CA SER A 14 9.87 4.14 -2.79
C SER A 14 9.88 4.78 -1.40
N GLY A 15 8.78 4.62 -0.66
CA GLY A 15 8.61 5.20 0.67
C GLY A 15 7.47 4.54 1.44
N TYR A 16 7.45 4.78 2.75
CA TYR A 16 6.33 4.43 3.62
C TYR A 16 5.46 5.67 3.85
N PHE A 17 4.15 5.48 3.81
CA PHE A 17 3.17 6.54 3.97
C PHE A 17 2.14 6.12 5.02
N ALA A 18 1.67 7.08 5.81
CA ALA A 18 0.56 6.84 6.74
C ALA A 18 -0.75 6.68 5.95
N GLU A 19 -1.74 6.03 6.55
CA GLU A 19 -3.06 5.80 5.93
C GLU A 19 -3.79 7.10 5.59
N ASP A 20 -3.54 8.17 6.35
CA ASP A 20 -4.08 9.51 6.17
C ASP A 20 -3.13 10.48 5.43
N GLU A 21 -1.93 10.03 5.05
CA GLU A 21 -0.91 10.81 4.34
C GLU A 21 -0.48 10.11 3.03
N LEU A 22 -1.44 9.54 2.30
CA LEU A 22 -1.17 8.86 1.04
C LEU A 22 -0.69 9.84 -0.04
N PRO A 23 0.29 9.43 -0.88
CA PRO A 23 0.70 10.21 -2.04
C PRO A 23 -0.37 10.15 -3.14
N GLU A 24 -0.16 10.87 -4.24
CA GLU A 24 -1.01 10.74 -5.42
C GLU A 24 -1.03 9.28 -5.93
N LEU A 25 -2.23 8.74 -6.11
CA LEU A 25 -2.43 7.34 -6.47
C LEU A 25 -2.67 7.17 -7.98
N ALA A 26 -2.06 6.16 -8.56
CA ALA A 26 -2.45 5.66 -9.87
C ALA A 26 -3.73 4.82 -9.73
N VAL A 27 -4.91 5.45 -9.78
CA VAL A 27 -6.22 4.82 -9.52
C VAL A 27 -6.55 3.60 -10.40
N ALA A 28 -5.91 3.48 -11.57
CA ALA A 28 -6.01 2.29 -12.41
C ALA A 28 -5.32 1.05 -11.81
N LYS A 29 -4.47 1.22 -10.79
CA LYS A 29 -3.74 0.15 -10.11
C LYS A 29 -4.24 -0.08 -8.69
N ASN A 30 -4.59 0.99 -7.97
CA ASN A 30 -5.11 0.91 -6.61
C ASN A 30 -5.89 2.18 -6.24
N THR A 31 -6.92 2.03 -5.42
CA THR A 31 -7.70 3.14 -4.86
C THR A 31 -7.42 3.34 -3.37
N ALA A 32 -7.76 4.51 -2.83
CA ALA A 32 -7.66 4.78 -1.40
C ALA A 32 -8.49 3.77 -0.58
N ASP A 33 -9.69 3.41 -1.06
CA ASP A 33 -10.55 2.41 -0.39
C ASP A 33 -9.88 1.03 -0.34
N GLN A 34 -9.25 0.58 -1.43
CA GLN A 34 -8.52 -0.68 -1.46
C GLN A 34 -7.31 -0.65 -0.50
N ILE A 35 -6.62 0.48 -0.41
CA ILE A 35 -5.51 0.65 0.55
C ILE A 35 -6.05 0.60 1.99
N ALA A 36 -7.18 1.23 2.28
CA ALA A 36 -7.82 1.19 3.59
C ALA A 36 -8.23 -0.24 3.99
N ILE A 37 -8.67 -1.07 3.05
CA ILE A 37 -8.92 -2.51 3.28
C ILE A 37 -7.63 -3.21 3.76
N CYS A 38 -6.48 -2.95 3.12
CA CYS A 38 -5.19 -3.51 3.56
C CYS A 38 -4.79 -3.06 4.96
N PHE A 39 -5.02 -1.79 5.32
CA PHE A 39 -4.77 -1.29 6.67
C PHE A 39 -5.71 -1.90 7.71
N ALA A 40 -7.00 -2.08 7.37
CA ALA A 40 -7.96 -2.79 8.21
C ALA A 40 -7.53 -4.24 8.45
N ALA A 41 -7.14 -4.97 7.40
CA ALA A 41 -6.62 -6.32 7.48
C ALA A 41 -5.38 -6.42 8.38
N ARG A 42 -4.47 -5.45 8.29
CA ARG A 42 -3.28 -5.40 9.16
C ARG A 42 -3.64 -5.24 10.64
N ARG A 43 -4.74 -4.55 10.96
CA ARG A 43 -5.22 -4.30 12.33
C ARG A 43 -6.03 -5.45 12.90
N ASP A 44 -6.61 -6.29 12.05
CA ASP A 44 -7.50 -7.38 12.44
C ASP A 44 -6.75 -8.73 12.47
N PRO A 45 -6.51 -9.33 13.65
CA PRO A 45 -5.86 -10.63 13.75
C PRO A 45 -6.71 -11.77 13.18
N ASP A 46 -8.02 -11.60 13.04
CA ASP A 46 -8.98 -12.60 12.56
C ASP A 46 -9.59 -12.20 11.21
N TRP A 47 -8.80 -11.48 10.39
CA TRP A 47 -9.25 -10.90 9.13
C TRP A 47 -9.96 -11.90 8.21
N THR A 48 -11.15 -11.51 7.74
CA THR A 48 -11.88 -12.23 6.70
C THR A 48 -11.65 -11.55 5.35
N VAL A 49 -11.19 -12.31 4.37
CA VAL A 49 -10.91 -11.79 3.02
C VAL A 49 -12.19 -11.24 2.39
N VAL A 50 -12.12 -9.99 1.94
CA VAL A 50 -13.21 -9.29 1.25
C VAL A 50 -13.16 -9.61 -0.24
N PHE A 51 -14.31 -9.95 -0.81
CA PHE A 51 -14.54 -10.15 -2.23
C PHE A 51 -15.77 -9.33 -2.68
N ASP A 52 -15.85 -9.06 -3.98
CA ASP A 52 -17.02 -8.52 -4.67
C ASP A 52 -17.80 -9.59 -5.46
#